data_AF-A0A9D4JAY3-F1
#
_entry.id   AF-A0A9D4JAY3-F1
#
_cell.length_a   1.000
_cell.length_b   1.000
_cell.length_c   1.000
_cell.angle_alpha   90.00
_cell.angle_beta   90.00
_cell.angle_gamma   90.00
#
_symmetry.space_group_name_H-M   'P 1'
#
loop_
_entity.id
_entity.type
_entity.pdbx_description
1 polymer ?
#
loop_
_entity_poly.entity_id
_entity_poly.type
_entity_poly.pdbx_seq_one_letter_code
_entity_poly.pdbx_strand_id
1 'polypeptide(L)' 'MSRANPNTAIQRSNTAVIPKALFGCELWTSISNVEMQQLEVANHFLLKRAQGLPHLTRSDMVLGIAGVTSIEALIDLQT' A
#
# COMPACT_ATOMS: atom_id res chain seq x y z
N MET A 1 24.19 0.92 9.02
CA MET A 1 22.77 1.15 8.65
C MET A 1 22.08 -0.21 8.61
N SER A 2 21.28 -0.54 9.62
CA SER A 2 20.60 -1.85 9.72
C SER A 2 19.56 -1.97 8.60
N ARG A 3 19.74 -2.92 7.66
CA ARG A 3 18.71 -3.30 6.68
C ARG A 3 17.53 -3.83 7.48
N ALA A 4 16.48 -3.02 7.63
CA ALA A 4 15.22 -3.48 8.21
C ALA A 4 14.78 -4.73 7.45
N ASN A 5 14.47 -5.79 8.19
CA ASN A 5 14.01 -7.05 7.60
C ASN A 5 12.78 -6.73 6.71
N PRO A 6 12.75 -7.14 5.43
CA PRO A 6 11.66 -6.84 4.51
C PRO A 6 10.28 -7.21 5.09
N ASN A 7 10.21 -8.28 5.88
CA ASN A 7 8.97 -8.68 6.56
C ASN A 7 8.51 -7.65 7.61
N THR A 8 9.43 -7.04 8.35
CA THR A 8 9.12 -5.99 9.32
C THR A 8 8.71 -4.68 8.63
N ALA A 9 9.27 -4.39 7.46
CA ALA A 9 8.88 -3.22 6.67
C ALA A 9 7.47 -3.37 6.10
N ILE A 10 7.12 -4.54 5.55
CA ILE A 10 5.77 -4.87 5.09
C ILE A 10 4.77 -4.80 6.26
N GLN A 11 5.11 -5.39 7.40
CA GLN A 11 4.25 -5.36 8.58
C GLN A 11 3.98 -3.93 9.07
N ARG A 12 4.96 -3.02 8.99
CA ARG A 12 4.77 -1.60 9.31
C ARG A 12 3.91 -0.88 8.26
N SER A 13 4.08 -1.19 6.98
CA SER A 13 3.20 -0.66 5.93
C SER A 13 1.75 -1.06 6.21
N ASN A 14 1.50 -2.33 6.56
CA ASN A 14 0.15 -2.83 6.81
C ASN A 14 -0.46 -2.33 8.13
N THR A 15 0.32 -2.18 9.19
CA THR A 15 -0.21 -1.79 10.52
C THR A 15 -0.28 -0.29 10.74
N ALA A 16 0.50 0.51 10.03
CA ALA A 16 0.58 1.95 10.28
C ALA A 16 0.36 2.82 9.04
N VAL A 17 0.82 2.41 7.86
CA VAL A 17 0.73 3.26 6.65
C VAL A 17 -0.64 3.12 5.99
N ILE A 18 -1.09 1.88 5.76
CA ILE A 18 -2.38 1.60 5.11
C ILE A 18 -3.56 2.11 5.95
N PRO A 19 -3.66 1.86 7.27
CA PRO A 19 -4.79 2.35 8.06
C PRO A 19 -4.86 3.88 8.14
N LYS A 20 -3.71 4.56 8.13
CA LYS A 20 -3.65 6.03 8.12
C LYS A 20 -4.01 6.61 6.75
N ALA A 21 -3.61 5.94 5.68
CA ALA A 21 -4.03 6.30 4.33
C ALA A 21 -5.55 6.12 4.18
N LEU A 22 -6.10 4.99 4.62
CA LEU A 22 -7.54 4.71 4.62
C LEU A 22 -8.34 5.70 5.49
N PHE A 23 -7.86 5.99 6.70
CA PHE A 23 -8.47 7.02 7.56
C PHE A 23 -8.44 8.41 6.91
N GLY A 24 -7.34 8.76 6.23
CA GLY A 24 -7.28 9.96 5.40
C GLY A 24 -8.33 9.93 4.30
N CYS A 25 -8.51 8.79 3.63
CA CYS A 25 -9.52 8.61 2.59
C CYS A 25 -10.95 8.75 3.10
N GLU A 26 -11.26 8.23 4.28
CA GLU A 26 -12.57 8.42 4.94
C GLU A 26 -12.82 9.90 5.28
N LEU A 27 -11.78 10.63 5.70
CA LEU A 27 -11.89 12.05 6.06
C LEU A 27 -12.01 12.95 4.82
N TRP A 28 -11.35 12.59 3.72
CA TRP A 28 -11.52 13.22 2.41
C TRP A 28 -12.74 12.61 1.72
N THR A 29 -13.92 13.07 2.11
CA THR A 29 -15.25 12.68 1.59
C THR A 29 -15.44 12.75 0.07
N SER A 30 -14.44 13.23 -0.68
CA SER A 30 -14.43 13.34 -2.14
C SER A 30 -13.06 12.99 -2.75
N ILE A 31 -12.44 11.87 -2.37
CA ILE A 31 -11.30 11.37 -3.13
C ILE A 31 -11.75 11.04 -4.56
N SER A 32 -11.17 11.73 -5.53
CA SER A 32 -11.38 11.43 -6.94
C SER A 32 -10.69 10.12 -7.32
N ASN A 33 -11.19 9.46 -8.37
CA ASN A 33 -10.55 8.25 -8.92
C ASN A 33 -9.06 8.46 -9.28
N VAL A 34 -8.67 9.69 -9.63
CA VAL A 34 -7.27 10.03 -9.94
C VAL A 34 -6.42 10.01 -8.67
N GLU A 35 -6.90 10.60 -7.58
CA GLU A 35 -6.19 10.60 -6.29
C GLU A 35 -6.09 9.18 -5.72
N MET A 36 -7.14 8.37 -5.89
CA MET A 36 -7.13 6.96 -5.52
C MET A 36 -6.06 6.16 -6.28
N GLN A 37 -5.95 6.37 -7.59
CA GLN A 37 -4.88 5.77 -8.39
C GLN A 37 -3.48 6.22 -7.95
N GLN A 38 -3.31 7.50 -7.59
CA GLN A 38 -2.02 8.00 -7.10
C GLN A 38 -1.63 7.35 -5.77
N LEU A 39 -2.60 7.14 -4.88
CA LEU A 39 -2.40 6.47 -3.60
C LEU A 39 -1.99 5.00 -3.80
N GLU A 40 -2.64 4.31 -4.73
CA GLU A 40 -2.28 2.94 -5.14
C GLU A 40 -0.85 2.85 -5.69
N VAL A 41 -0.47 3.76 -6.58
CA VAL A 41 0.90 3.80 -7.13
C VAL A 41 1.93 4.07 -6.03
N ALA A 42 1.64 4.98 -5.10
CA ALA A 42 2.51 5.27 -3.97
C ALA A 42 2.64 4.05 -3.04
N ASN A 43 1.55 3.35 -2.76
CA ASN A 43 1.56 2.13 -1.96
C ASN A 43 2.41 1.02 -2.60
N HIS A 44 2.22 0.77 -3.90
CA HIS A 44 3.04 -0.18 -4.65
C HIS A 44 4.52 0.19 -4.64
N PHE A 45 4.85 1.47 -4.79
CA PHE A 45 6.23 1.94 -4.72
C PHE A 45 6.87 1.66 -3.35
N LEU A 46 6.14 1.94 -2.27
CA LEU A 46 6.60 1.67 -0.91
C LEU A 46 6.80 0.17 -0.66
N LEU A 47 5.86 -0.67 -1.11
CA LEU A 47 5.95 -2.12 -0.97
C LEU A 47 7.12 -2.70 -1.76
N LYS A 48 7.32 -2.27 -3.02
CA LYS A 48 8.49 -2.66 -3.83
C LYS A 48 9.79 -2.31 -3.12
N ARG A 49 9.88 -1.09 -2.57
CA ARG A 49 11.07 -0.64 -1.83
C ARG A 49 11.28 -1.42 -0.54
N ALA A 50 10.21 -1.74 0.19
CA ALA A 50 10.25 -2.54 1.41
C ALA A 50 10.70 -3.99 1.14
N GLN A 51 10.25 -4.58 0.04
CA GLN A 51 10.59 -5.95 -0.37
C GLN A 51 11.93 -6.03 -1.13
N GLY A 52 12.51 -4.90 -1.53
CA GLY A 52 13.71 -4.86 -2.37
C GLY A 52 13.48 -5.34 -3.80
N LEU A 53 12.25 -5.23 -4.30
CA LEU A 53 11.85 -5.67 -5.63
C LEU A 53 12.22 -4.65 -6.70
N PRO A 54 12.54 -5.09 -7.93
CA PRO A 54 12.80 -4.19 -9.04
C PRO A 54 11.55 -3.39 -9.41
N HIS A 55 11.74 -2.16 -9.92
CA HIS A 55 10.66 -1.24 -10.28
C HIS A 55 9.66 -1.87 -11.28
N LEU A 56 10.16 -2.72 -12.17
CA LEU A 56 9.37 -3.42 -13.20
C LEU A 56 8.46 -4.53 -12.65
N THR A 57 8.56 -4.86 -11.36
CA THR A 57 7.71 -5.90 -10.76
C THR A 57 6.25 -5.47 -10.86
N ARG A 58 5.39 -6.35 -11.36
CA ARG A 58 3.96 -6.06 -11.48
C ARG A 58 3.33 -5.89 -10.11
N SER A 59 2.36 -4.99 -10.02
CA SER A 59 1.66 -4.62 -8.78
C SER A 59 0.97 -5.80 -8.11
N ASP A 60 0.35 -6.70 -8.87
CA ASP A 60 -0.29 -7.92 -8.37
C ASP A 60 0.68 -8.86 -7.66
N MET A 61 1.91 -9.00 -8.17
CA MET A 61 2.95 -9.79 -7.51
C MET A 61 3.42 -9.13 -6.21
N VAL A 62 3.59 -7.81 -6.21
CA VAL A 62 4.03 -7.03 -5.04
C VAL A 62 3.03 -7.19 -3.89
N LEU A 63 1.74 -7.04 -4.20
CA LEU A 63 0.63 -7.22 -3.27
C LEU A 63 0.56 -8.67 -2.76
N GLY A 64 0.65 -9.66 -3.65
CA GLY A 64 0.64 -11.07 -3.28
C GLY A 64 1.80 -11.47 -2.36
N ILE A 65 3.03 -11.00 -2.64
CA ILE A 65 4.20 -11.26 -1.79
C ILE A 65 4.07 -10.58 -0.43
N ALA A 66 3.43 -9.41 -0.37
CA ALA A 66 3.20 -8.70 0.88
C ALA A 66 1.97 -9.20 1.66
N GLY A 67 1.14 -10.07 1.05
CA GLY A 67 -0.11 -10.53 1.63
C GLY A 67 -1.11 -9.39 1.87
N VAL A 68 -1.07 -8.35 1.03
CA VAL A 68 -1.97 -7.20 1.11
C VAL A 68 -2.84 -7.13 -0.13
N THR A 69 -4.06 -6.64 0.05
CA THR A 69 -5.01 -6.34 -1.02
C THR A 69 -4.86 -4.88 -1.46
N SER A 70 -5.46 -4.51 -2.60
CA SER A 70 -5.52 -3.12 -3.03
C SER A 70 -6.23 -2.26 -1.97
N ILE A 71 -5.82 -1.00 -1.86
CA ILE A 71 -6.47 0.04 -1.06
C ILE A 71 -7.92 0.19 -1.51
N GLU A 72 -8.20 0.11 -2.82
CA GLU A 72 -9.56 0.12 -3.35
C GLU A 72 -10.41 -1.03 -2.80
N ALA A 73 -9.90 -2.26 -2.84
CA ALA A 73 -10.61 -3.41 -2.28
C ALA A 73 -10.78 -3.31 -0.75
N LEU A 74 -9.84 -2.66 -0.06
CA LEU A 74 -9.95 -2.41 1.39
C LEU A 74 -11.06 -1.39 1.70
N ILE A 75 -11.20 -0.34 0.89
CA ILE A 75 -12.30 0.63 1.03
C ILE A 75 -13.66 -0.03 0.75
N ASP A 76 -13.77 -0.85 -0.30
CA ASP A 76 -14.99 -1.61 -0.62
C ASP A 76 -15.39 -2.59 0.50
N LEU A 77 -14.41 -3.16 1.22
CA LEU A 77 -14.65 -4.04 2.37
C LEU A 77 -15.14 -3.29 3.63
N GLN A 78 -14.85 -2.00 3.72
CA GLN A 78 -15.22 -1.15 4.87
C GLN A 78 -16.55 -0.41 4.68
N THR A 79 -17.08 -0.36 3.45
CA THR A 79 -18.32 0.31 3.07
C THR A 79 -19.50 -0.68 2.99
#